data_AF-A0A4Z0P3X1-F1
#
_entry.id   AF-A0A4Z0P3X1-F1
#
_cell.length_a   1.000
_cell.length_b   1.000
_cell.length_c   1.000
_cell.angle_alpha   90.00
_cell.angle_beta   90.00
_cell.angle_gamma   90.00
#
_symmetry.space_group_name_H-M   'P 1'
#
loop_
_entity.id
_entity.type
_entity.pdbx_description
1 polymer ?
#
loop_
_entity_poly.entity_id
_entity_poly.type
_entity_poly.pdbx_seq_one_letter_code
_entity_poly.pdbx_strand_id
1 'polypeptide(L)'
;ERDLVQSIITRTADFINNVMVPDALAIGQFNKAWSQIGTGLSDKCVLSYGAFPDIANAFSQQSLLMPGGAVVNGDFKNVMPVDLADPQQIQEFVDHAWYRYPDDRLGRHPFDGITDPWYNPGDVKGSDTHIQQLNEQERYSWIKAPRWRGHAMEVGPLARTLIAYHKGDAATIESVDRMMSALKLPLSGIQSTLGRILCRAHEAQWAVGKLQYFFDRLMTNLKNGDLATASCEKWDPASWP
;
A
#
# COMPACT_ATOMS: atom_id res chain seq x y z
N GLU A 1 -25.89 19.16 6.02
CA GLU A 1 -24.57 18.61 5.62
C GLU A 1 -24.05 17.52 6.55
N ARG A 2 -24.05 17.71 7.90
CA ARG A 2 -23.67 16.63 8.85
C ARG A 2 -24.40 15.30 8.60
N ASP A 3 -25.71 15.36 8.42
CA ASP A 3 -26.55 14.17 8.25
C ASP A 3 -26.29 13.47 6.91
N LEU A 4 -25.80 14.20 5.90
CA LEU A 4 -25.38 13.61 4.63
C LEU A 4 -24.14 12.75 4.82
N VAL A 5 -23.07 13.29 5.42
CA VAL A 5 -21.80 12.55 5.64
C VAL A 5 -22.06 11.28 6.45
N GLN A 6 -22.77 11.39 7.58
CA GLN A 6 -23.12 10.23 8.40
C GLN A 6 -23.93 9.18 7.62
N SER A 7 -24.93 9.60 6.83
CA SER A 7 -25.74 8.67 6.04
C SER A 7 -24.92 7.88 5.01
N ILE A 8 -23.90 8.52 4.41
CA ILE A 8 -23.01 7.87 3.45
C ILE A 8 -22.11 6.88 4.16
N ILE A 9 -21.50 7.24 5.31
CA ILE A 9 -20.67 6.32 6.11
C ILE A 9 -21.45 5.05 6.45
N THR A 10 -22.68 5.19 6.97
CA THR A 10 -23.51 4.06 7.35
C THR A 10 -23.85 3.17 6.14
N ARG A 11 -24.31 3.76 5.02
CA ARG A 11 -24.65 3.00 3.81
C ARG A 11 -23.44 2.29 3.20
N THR A 12 -22.26 2.93 3.23
CA THR A 12 -21.01 2.33 2.77
C THR A 12 -20.63 1.15 3.67
N ALA A 13 -20.80 1.26 4.99
CA ALA A 13 -20.51 0.17 5.93
C ALA A 13 -21.41 -1.03 5.69
N ASP A 14 -22.72 -0.78 5.54
CA ASP A 14 -23.70 -1.82 5.28
C ASP A 14 -23.40 -2.56 3.97
N PHE A 15 -23.03 -1.82 2.92
CA PHE A 15 -22.69 -2.43 1.63
C PHE A 15 -21.41 -3.28 1.72
N ILE A 16 -20.34 -2.75 2.30
CA ILE A 16 -19.06 -3.48 2.38
C ILE A 16 -19.23 -4.76 3.22
N ASN A 17 -19.87 -4.66 4.37
CA ASN A 17 -20.00 -5.76 5.32
C ASN A 17 -20.97 -6.85 4.85
N ASN A 18 -22.02 -6.49 4.11
CA ASN A 18 -23.06 -7.44 3.72
C ASN A 18 -23.02 -7.84 2.24
N VAL A 19 -22.17 -7.22 1.42
CA VAL A 19 -22.01 -7.56 -0.01
C VAL A 19 -20.55 -7.91 -0.31
N MET A 20 -19.64 -6.93 -0.23
CA MET A 20 -18.26 -7.10 -0.69
C MET A 20 -17.50 -8.19 0.09
N VAL A 21 -17.59 -8.17 1.43
CA VAL A 21 -16.86 -9.14 2.27
C VAL A 21 -17.40 -10.57 2.09
N PRO A 22 -18.73 -10.82 2.15
CA PRO A 22 -19.29 -12.14 1.82
C PRO A 22 -18.90 -12.64 0.43
N ASP A 23 -18.94 -11.78 -0.60
CA ASP A 23 -18.58 -12.16 -1.96
C ASP A 23 -17.10 -12.51 -2.09
N ALA A 24 -16.21 -11.75 -1.44
CA ALA A 24 -14.78 -12.07 -1.42
C ALA A 24 -14.50 -13.43 -0.75
N LEU A 25 -15.20 -13.73 0.35
CA LEU A 25 -15.13 -15.03 1.02
C LEU A 25 -15.69 -16.15 0.12
N ALA A 26 -16.81 -15.93 -0.56
CA ALA A 26 -17.39 -16.90 -1.48
C ALA A 26 -16.44 -17.21 -2.65
N ILE A 27 -15.85 -16.18 -3.27
CA ILE A 27 -14.80 -16.33 -4.28
C ILE A 27 -13.65 -17.18 -3.72
N GLY A 28 -13.22 -16.92 -2.48
CA GLY A 28 -12.20 -17.71 -1.81
C GLY A 28 -12.58 -19.17 -1.61
N GLN A 29 -13.83 -19.49 -1.28
CA GLN A 29 -14.29 -20.87 -1.11
C GLN A 29 -14.20 -21.67 -2.41
N PHE A 30 -14.58 -21.06 -3.55
CA PHE A 30 -14.58 -21.73 -4.85
C PHE A 30 -13.20 -21.75 -5.52
N ASN A 31 -12.26 -20.90 -5.09
CA ASN A 31 -10.96 -20.72 -5.75
C ASN A 31 -9.77 -20.98 -4.82
N LYS A 32 -9.90 -21.89 -3.84
CA LYS A 32 -8.84 -22.16 -2.84
C LYS A 32 -7.47 -22.48 -3.43
N ALA A 33 -7.40 -23.11 -4.60
CA ALA A 33 -6.14 -23.38 -5.29
C ALA A 33 -5.33 -22.10 -5.58
N TRP A 34 -6.00 -20.95 -5.78
CA TRP A 34 -5.35 -19.65 -5.97
C TRP A 34 -4.68 -19.10 -4.71
N SER A 35 -4.86 -19.75 -3.55
CA SER A 35 -4.06 -19.48 -2.34
C SER A 35 -2.60 -19.93 -2.47
N GLN A 36 -2.26 -20.68 -3.51
CA GLN A 36 -0.91 -21.17 -3.79
C GLN A 36 -0.33 -20.58 -5.10
N ILE A 37 -1.07 -19.67 -5.75
CA ILE A 37 -0.68 -19.08 -7.04
C ILE A 37 -0.36 -17.60 -6.82
N GLY A 38 0.72 -17.13 -7.44
CA GLY A 38 1.09 -15.71 -7.44
C GLY A 38 1.66 -15.21 -6.11
N THR A 39 2.30 -16.05 -5.31
CA THR A 39 2.99 -15.64 -4.08
C THR A 39 3.97 -14.49 -4.34
N GLY A 40 4.82 -14.60 -5.37
CA GLY A 40 5.68 -13.51 -5.81
C GLY A 40 6.68 -13.10 -4.74
N LEU A 41 6.59 -11.84 -4.29
CA LEU A 41 7.42 -11.28 -3.21
C LEU A 41 6.70 -11.28 -1.85
N SER A 42 5.42 -11.63 -1.78
CA SER A 42 4.62 -11.51 -0.55
C SER A 42 5.07 -12.43 0.59
N ASP A 43 5.85 -13.47 0.31
CA ASP A 43 6.51 -14.34 1.29
C ASP A 43 7.97 -13.96 1.57
N LYS A 44 8.48 -12.90 0.92
CA LYS A 44 9.89 -12.48 0.96
C LYS A 44 10.06 -11.04 1.43
N CYS A 45 9.49 -10.10 0.69
CA CYS A 45 9.76 -8.68 0.85
C CYS A 45 8.47 -7.85 0.74
N VAL A 46 8.04 -7.23 1.84
CA VAL A 46 6.83 -6.39 1.88
C VAL A 46 7.10 -5.06 2.58
N LEU A 47 6.41 -3.99 2.16
CA LEU A 47 6.64 -2.62 2.63
C LEU A 47 5.33 -1.86 2.88
N SER A 48 5.29 -1.13 3.99
CA SER A 48 4.26 -0.14 4.35
C SER A 48 4.91 1.05 5.03
N TYR A 49 4.54 2.28 4.65
CA TYR A 49 4.98 3.47 5.40
C TYR A 49 4.14 3.71 6.65
N GLY A 50 2.95 3.11 6.70
CA GLY A 50 1.90 3.45 7.64
C GLY A 50 1.11 4.67 7.21
N ALA A 51 -0.08 4.84 7.79
CA ALA A 51 -1.04 5.88 7.41
C ALA A 51 -2.02 6.18 8.55
N PHE A 52 -2.88 7.17 8.33
CA PHE A 52 -3.97 7.57 9.23
C PHE A 52 -3.46 7.97 10.62
N PRO A 53 -2.71 9.09 10.74
CA PRO A 53 -2.26 9.60 12.02
C PRO A 53 -3.44 10.00 12.89
N ASP A 54 -3.50 9.47 14.11
CA ASP A 54 -4.53 9.75 15.09
C ASP A 54 -4.25 11.04 15.87
N ILE A 55 -2.98 11.39 15.97
CA ILE A 55 -2.49 12.64 16.54
C ILE A 55 -2.10 13.55 15.38
N ALA A 56 -2.76 14.70 15.25
CA ALA A 56 -2.53 15.64 14.16
C ALA A 56 -1.06 16.07 14.08
N ASN A 57 -0.50 16.06 12.86
CA ASN A 57 0.90 16.39 12.56
C ASN A 57 1.96 15.45 13.18
N ALA A 58 1.56 14.38 13.87
CA ALA A 58 2.48 13.38 14.39
C ALA A 58 2.46 12.13 13.50
N PHE A 59 3.57 11.86 12.83
CA PHE A 59 3.75 10.70 11.93
C PHE A 59 4.56 9.58 12.57
N SER A 60 4.58 9.52 13.91
CA SER A 60 5.23 8.43 14.65
C SER A 60 4.41 7.15 14.58
N GLN A 61 5.05 6.00 14.83
CA GLN A 61 4.36 4.70 14.85
C GLN A 61 3.27 4.61 15.91
N GLN A 62 3.31 5.42 16.98
CA GLN A 62 2.23 5.48 17.97
C GLN A 62 0.99 6.21 17.46
N SER A 63 1.15 7.12 16.50
CA SER A 63 0.03 7.90 15.94
C SER A 63 -0.64 7.18 14.77
N LEU A 64 0.13 6.46 13.94
CA LEU A 64 -0.40 5.84 12.72
C LEU A 64 -1.30 4.63 13.04
N LEU A 65 -2.61 4.77 12.79
CA LEU A 65 -3.59 3.68 12.96
C LEU A 65 -3.39 2.54 11.96
N MET A 66 -2.76 2.81 10.82
CA MET A 66 -2.28 1.77 9.91
C MET A 66 -0.77 1.61 10.11
N PRO A 67 -0.28 0.45 10.58
CA PRO A 67 1.13 0.26 10.89
C PRO A 67 2.07 0.38 9.68
N GLY A 68 3.23 1.00 9.92
CA GLY A 68 4.36 1.02 8.99
C GLY A 68 5.44 -0.02 9.34
N GLY A 69 6.22 -0.41 8.35
CA GLY A 69 7.36 -1.31 8.47
C GLY A 69 7.81 -1.89 7.13
N ALA A 70 8.94 -2.58 7.16
CA ALA A 70 9.45 -3.38 6.05
C ALA A 70 9.82 -4.77 6.56
N VAL A 71 9.57 -5.79 5.74
CA VAL A 71 10.07 -7.15 5.93
C VAL A 71 10.90 -7.50 4.71
N VAL A 72 12.04 -8.15 4.91
CA VAL A 72 12.91 -8.65 3.84
C VAL A 72 13.32 -10.09 4.12
N ASN A 73 13.68 -10.84 3.07
CA ASN A 73 14.13 -12.23 3.15
C ASN A 73 13.17 -13.21 3.87
N GLY A 74 11.88 -12.87 3.93
CA GLY A 74 10.84 -13.67 4.58
C GLY A 74 10.90 -13.65 6.11
N ASP A 75 11.70 -12.77 6.73
CA ASP A 75 11.81 -12.69 8.18
C ASP A 75 10.71 -11.83 8.80
N PHE A 76 9.50 -12.36 8.81
CA PHE A 76 8.33 -11.69 9.39
C PHE A 76 8.40 -11.53 10.92
N LYS A 77 9.40 -12.09 11.60
CA LYS A 77 9.65 -11.83 13.03
C LYS A 77 10.36 -10.50 13.24
N ASN A 78 11.00 -9.96 12.20
CA ASN A 78 11.77 -8.74 12.25
C ASN A 78 11.16 -7.68 11.31
N VAL A 79 10.10 -7.02 11.78
CA VAL A 79 9.52 -5.89 11.05
C VAL A 79 10.39 -4.64 11.28
N MET A 80 11.12 -4.24 10.25
CA MET A 80 12.09 -3.15 10.28
C MET A 80 11.38 -1.78 10.16
N PRO A 81 11.84 -0.74 10.88
CA PRO A 81 11.33 0.62 10.70
C PRO A 81 11.73 1.18 9.33
N VAL A 82 10.91 2.08 8.79
CA VAL A 82 11.15 2.77 7.52
C VAL A 82 11.38 4.25 7.83
N ASP A 83 12.49 4.79 7.30
CA ASP A 83 12.82 6.21 7.33
C ASP A 83 12.86 6.73 5.89
N LEU A 84 11.95 7.66 5.57
CA LEU A 84 11.83 8.26 4.23
C LEU A 84 12.87 9.35 3.97
N ALA A 85 13.64 9.76 4.97
CA ALA A 85 14.71 10.74 4.82
C ALA A 85 16.09 10.07 4.71
N ASP A 86 16.22 8.79 5.07
CA ASP A 86 17.47 8.03 4.94
C ASP A 86 17.76 7.72 3.45
N PRO A 87 18.82 8.31 2.85
CA PRO A 87 19.12 8.15 1.42
C PRO A 87 19.54 6.72 1.05
N GLN A 88 19.83 5.85 2.03
CA GLN A 88 20.16 4.45 1.81
C GLN A 88 18.94 3.53 1.80
N GLN A 89 17.75 4.03 2.14
CA GLN A 89 16.52 3.24 2.16
C GLN A 89 15.84 3.23 0.80
N ILE A 90 15.08 4.27 0.50
CA ILE A 90 14.24 4.28 -0.71
C ILE A 90 15.04 4.86 -1.86
N GLN A 91 15.28 4.04 -2.88
CA GLN A 91 16.02 4.46 -4.07
C GLN A 91 15.29 4.00 -5.32
N GLU A 92 15.30 4.84 -6.36
CA GLU A 92 14.77 4.50 -7.68
C GLU A 92 15.91 4.29 -8.67
N PHE A 93 15.83 3.20 -9.43
CA PHE A 93 16.76 2.84 -10.51
C PHE A 93 16.10 3.03 -11.89
N VAL A 94 16.91 3.25 -12.92
CA VAL A 94 16.44 3.54 -14.29
C VAL A 94 17.19 2.77 -15.39
N ASP A 95 18.08 1.86 -15.03
CA ASP A 95 18.82 0.96 -15.94
C ASP A 95 17.90 0.19 -16.91
N HIS A 96 16.72 -0.22 -16.42
CA HIS A 96 15.69 -0.89 -17.22
C HIS A 96 14.46 -0.01 -17.52
N ALA A 97 14.56 1.31 -17.33
CA ALA A 97 13.47 2.25 -17.57
C ALA A 97 13.86 3.34 -18.59
N TRP A 98 12.86 3.95 -19.22
CA TRP A 98 13.03 4.99 -20.23
C TRP A 98 13.31 6.37 -19.62
N TYR A 99 14.39 6.48 -18.84
CA TYR A 99 14.86 7.72 -18.24
C TYR A 99 16.39 7.84 -18.29
N ARG A 100 16.91 9.06 -18.22
CA ARG A 100 18.34 9.32 -18.09
C ARG A 100 18.72 9.66 -16.66
N TYR A 101 19.71 8.94 -16.14
CA TYR A 101 20.52 9.34 -14.98
C TYR A 101 21.97 9.59 -15.44
N PRO A 102 22.74 10.40 -14.69
CA PRO A 102 24.18 10.54 -14.93
C PRO A 102 24.95 9.20 -14.87
N ASP A 103 24.55 8.32 -13.94
CA ASP A 103 24.96 6.92 -13.85
C ASP A 103 23.71 6.08 -13.59
N ASP A 104 23.35 5.22 -14.55
CA ASP A 104 22.14 4.41 -14.51
C ASP A 104 22.26 3.15 -13.62
N ARG A 105 23.49 2.82 -13.19
CA ARG A 105 23.77 1.68 -12.30
C ARG A 105 23.49 1.99 -10.83
N LEU A 106 23.32 3.27 -10.49
CA LEU A 106 23.10 3.74 -9.13
C LEU A 106 21.65 4.18 -8.92
N GLY A 107 21.07 3.70 -7.83
CA GLY A 107 19.77 4.15 -7.36
C GLY A 107 19.86 5.55 -6.76
N ARG A 108 18.80 6.34 -6.92
CA ARG A 108 18.73 7.70 -6.35
C ARG A 108 17.59 7.80 -5.36
N HIS A 109 17.86 8.38 -4.19
CA HIS A 109 16.82 8.76 -3.25
C HIS A 109 15.92 9.84 -3.88
N PRO A 110 14.59 9.87 -3.59
CA PRO A 110 13.68 10.84 -4.21
C PRO A 110 14.08 12.32 -4.05
N PHE A 111 14.73 12.71 -2.95
CA PHE A 111 15.25 14.09 -2.81
C PHE A 111 16.31 14.46 -3.87
N ASP A 112 17.03 13.46 -4.38
CA ASP A 112 18.00 13.60 -5.45
C ASP A 112 17.48 13.04 -6.78
N GLY A 113 16.17 12.77 -6.87
CA GLY A 113 15.51 12.10 -7.99
C GLY A 113 15.57 12.95 -9.27
N ILE A 114 15.74 12.29 -10.40
CA ILE A 114 15.74 12.93 -11.73
C ILE A 114 14.62 12.31 -12.56
N THR A 115 13.91 13.12 -13.33
CA THR A 115 12.90 12.65 -14.28
C THR A 115 13.17 13.30 -15.64
N ASP A 116 14.17 12.77 -16.34
CA ASP A 116 14.49 13.12 -17.73
C ASP A 116 14.04 11.96 -18.64
N PRO A 117 12.87 12.06 -19.30
CA PRO A 117 12.32 10.97 -20.10
C PRO A 117 13.19 10.68 -21.33
N TRP A 118 13.44 9.40 -21.58
CA TRP A 118 14.22 8.94 -22.72
C TRP A 118 13.63 7.63 -23.26
N TYR A 119 12.72 7.78 -24.21
CA TYR A 119 12.18 6.65 -24.95
C TYR A 119 13.29 6.01 -25.78
N ASN A 120 13.79 4.88 -25.29
CA ASN A 120 14.81 4.09 -25.93
C ASN A 120 14.52 2.61 -25.65
N PRO A 121 13.68 1.97 -26.48
CA PRO A 121 13.30 0.58 -26.28
C PRO A 121 14.42 -0.40 -26.68
N GLY A 122 15.52 0.08 -27.27
CA GLY A 122 16.68 -0.74 -27.61
C GLY A 122 16.43 -1.69 -28.78
N ASP A 123 17.07 -2.86 -28.75
CA ASP A 123 16.96 -3.91 -29.77
C ASP A 123 15.68 -4.73 -29.62
N VAL A 124 14.54 -4.10 -29.87
CA VAL A 124 13.23 -4.77 -29.86
C VAL A 124 13.02 -5.62 -31.10
N LYS A 125 12.19 -6.65 -30.98
CA LYS A 125 11.60 -7.28 -32.16
C LYS A 125 10.56 -6.32 -32.76
N GLY A 126 10.78 -5.88 -33.99
CA GLY A 126 9.93 -4.90 -34.68
C GLY A 126 10.66 -3.57 -34.89
N SER A 127 10.03 -2.47 -34.48
CA SER A 127 10.68 -1.14 -34.40
C SER A 127 10.27 -0.41 -33.12
N ASP A 128 10.95 0.70 -32.83
CA ASP A 128 10.63 1.61 -31.73
C ASP A 128 9.17 2.11 -31.71
N THR A 129 8.52 2.11 -32.86
CA THR A 129 7.14 2.58 -33.08
C THR A 129 6.18 1.44 -33.40
N HIS A 130 6.70 0.21 -33.50
CA HIS A 130 5.94 -1.00 -33.77
C HIS A 130 6.56 -2.20 -33.04
N ILE A 131 6.55 -2.14 -31.71
CA ILE A 131 7.14 -3.16 -30.84
C ILE A 131 6.29 -4.43 -30.91
N GLN A 132 6.90 -5.55 -31.32
CA GLN A 132 6.31 -6.88 -31.23
C GLN A 132 6.71 -7.59 -29.94
N GLN A 133 7.96 -7.41 -29.50
CA GLN A 133 8.49 -7.90 -28.24
C GLN A 133 9.49 -6.88 -27.67
N LEU A 134 9.31 -6.50 -26.41
CA LEU A 134 10.29 -5.70 -25.66
C LEU A 134 11.58 -6.52 -25.46
N ASN A 135 12.70 -5.82 -25.34
CA ASN A 135 13.96 -6.42 -24.91
C ASN A 135 14.15 -6.14 -23.40
N GLU A 136 13.83 -7.10 -22.55
CA GLU A 136 13.94 -6.93 -21.09
C GLU A 136 15.37 -6.97 -20.57
N GLN A 137 16.36 -7.33 -21.39
CA GLN A 137 17.78 -7.17 -21.06
C GLN A 137 18.22 -5.69 -21.15
N GLU A 138 17.38 -4.82 -21.74
CA GLU A 138 17.61 -3.38 -21.87
C GLU A 138 16.47 -2.58 -21.21
N ARG A 139 16.22 -1.34 -21.66
CA ARG A 139 15.17 -0.46 -21.12
C ARG A 139 13.82 -0.80 -21.73
N TYR A 140 12.83 -1.10 -20.90
CA TYR A 140 11.55 -1.64 -21.39
C TYR A 140 10.30 -0.99 -20.78
N SER A 141 10.43 0.05 -19.96
CA SER A 141 9.28 0.60 -19.22
C SER A 141 9.38 2.09 -18.90
N TRP A 142 8.23 2.77 -18.84
CA TRP A 142 8.09 4.11 -18.23
C TRP A 142 8.03 4.07 -16.70
N ILE A 143 7.99 2.89 -16.09
CA ILE A 143 7.97 2.72 -14.64
C ILE A 143 9.42 2.60 -14.16
N LYS A 144 9.85 3.50 -13.27
CA LYS A 144 11.14 3.39 -12.57
C LYS A 144 11.15 2.17 -11.65
N ALA A 145 12.33 1.74 -11.21
CA ALA A 145 12.49 0.57 -10.35
C ALA A 145 12.82 0.97 -8.90
N PRO A 146 11.83 1.28 -8.04
CA PRO A 146 12.07 1.55 -6.62
C PRO A 146 12.54 0.29 -5.87
N ARG A 147 13.45 0.48 -4.93
CA ARG A 147 13.98 -0.52 -4.01
C ARG A 147 14.07 0.06 -2.60
N TRP A 148 13.92 -0.80 -1.60
CA TRP A 148 14.18 -0.45 -0.19
C TRP A 148 15.44 -1.17 0.28
N ARG A 149 16.51 -0.42 0.60
CA ARG A 149 17.84 -0.95 0.91
C ARG A 149 18.34 -1.94 -0.16
N GLY A 150 18.03 -1.68 -1.43
CA GLY A 150 18.36 -2.56 -2.56
C GLY A 150 17.38 -3.72 -2.79
N HIS A 151 16.43 -3.99 -1.87
CA HIS A 151 15.45 -5.06 -2.02
C HIS A 151 14.25 -4.62 -2.86
N ALA A 152 13.78 -5.49 -3.76
CA ALA A 152 12.49 -5.33 -4.41
C ALA A 152 11.39 -5.68 -3.40
N MET A 153 10.36 -4.82 -3.32
CA MET A 153 9.32 -4.92 -2.30
C MET A 153 7.94 -5.03 -2.95
N GLU A 154 7.06 -5.82 -2.34
CA GLU A 154 5.62 -5.74 -2.59
C GLU A 154 4.97 -4.73 -1.65
N VAL A 155 4.05 -3.91 -2.17
CA VAL A 155 3.27 -2.92 -1.42
C VAL A 155 1.77 -3.18 -1.60
N GLY A 156 0.94 -2.49 -0.82
CA GLY A 156 -0.52 -2.53 -0.96
C GLY A 156 -1.21 -3.33 0.16
N PRO A 157 -2.47 -3.76 -0.05
CA PRO A 157 -3.29 -4.34 1.01
C PRO A 157 -2.66 -5.55 1.69
N LEU A 158 -2.12 -6.50 0.90
CA LEU A 158 -1.49 -7.69 1.46
C LEU A 158 -0.25 -7.35 2.31
N ALA A 159 0.62 -6.45 1.81
CA ALA A 159 1.80 -6.00 2.55
C ALA A 159 1.43 -5.36 3.89
N ARG A 160 0.42 -4.47 3.90
CA ARG A 160 -0.07 -3.82 5.13
C ARG A 160 -0.67 -4.81 6.11
N THR A 161 -1.50 -5.74 5.63
CA THR A 161 -2.06 -6.82 6.45
C THR A 161 -0.96 -7.65 7.11
N LEU A 162 0.06 -8.10 6.35
CA LEU A 162 1.17 -8.88 6.89
C LEU A 162 1.97 -8.10 7.93
N ILE A 163 2.32 -6.85 7.65
CA ILE A 163 3.05 -5.99 8.58
C ILE A 163 2.24 -5.77 9.86
N ALA A 164 0.95 -5.42 9.77
CA ALA A 164 0.11 -5.21 10.94
C ALA A 164 -0.09 -6.50 11.75
N TYR A 165 -0.33 -7.63 11.09
CA TYR A 165 -0.46 -8.95 11.73
C TYR A 165 0.82 -9.30 12.53
N HIS A 166 1.99 -9.17 11.91
CA HIS A 166 3.26 -9.51 12.54
C HIS A 166 3.75 -8.48 13.58
N LYS A 167 3.23 -7.23 13.54
CA LYS A 167 3.42 -6.25 14.62
C LYS A 167 2.44 -6.44 15.78
N GLY A 168 1.52 -7.40 15.71
CA GLY A 168 0.60 -7.70 16.81
C GLY A 168 -0.65 -6.82 16.83
N ASP A 169 -1.06 -6.20 15.71
CA ASP A 169 -2.31 -5.45 15.69
C ASP A 169 -3.50 -6.40 15.91
N ALA A 170 -4.19 -6.22 17.05
CA ALA A 170 -5.21 -7.15 17.49
C ALA A 170 -6.39 -7.24 16.52
N ALA A 171 -6.80 -6.13 15.90
CA ALA A 171 -7.93 -6.12 14.97
C ALA A 171 -7.58 -6.81 13.64
N THR A 172 -6.35 -6.60 13.15
CA THR A 172 -5.85 -7.32 11.97
C THR A 172 -5.72 -8.81 12.26
N ILE A 173 -5.13 -9.22 13.39
CA ILE A 173 -4.99 -10.63 13.76
C ILE A 173 -6.36 -11.31 13.80
N GLU A 174 -7.31 -10.73 14.54
CA GLU A 174 -8.65 -11.33 14.68
C GLU A 174 -9.35 -11.48 13.32
N SER A 175 -9.32 -10.44 12.49
CA SER A 175 -10.00 -10.44 11.20
C SER A 175 -9.37 -11.44 10.22
N VAL A 176 -8.03 -11.49 10.16
CA VAL A 176 -7.29 -12.42 9.30
C VAL A 176 -7.50 -13.86 9.74
N ASP A 177 -7.34 -14.16 11.04
CA ASP A 177 -7.50 -15.51 11.56
C ASP A 177 -8.92 -16.04 11.33
N ARG A 178 -9.94 -15.18 11.52
CA ARG A 178 -11.34 -15.51 11.22
C ARG A 178 -11.55 -15.79 9.73
N MET A 179 -11.00 -14.94 8.85
CA MET A 179 -11.10 -15.09 7.40
C MET A 179 -10.45 -16.39 6.91
N MET A 180 -9.21 -16.66 7.35
CA MET A 180 -8.48 -17.87 6.95
C MET A 180 -9.12 -19.13 7.53
N SER A 181 -9.64 -19.07 8.77
CA SER A 181 -10.39 -20.17 9.39
C SER A 181 -11.69 -20.48 8.64
N ALA A 182 -12.45 -19.46 8.23
CA ALA A 182 -13.67 -19.64 7.44
C ALA A 182 -13.37 -20.33 6.10
N LEU A 183 -12.24 -20.01 5.47
CA LEU A 183 -11.78 -20.64 4.24
C LEU A 183 -11.13 -22.01 4.46
N LYS A 184 -10.84 -22.41 5.71
CA LYS A 184 -10.05 -23.60 6.07
C LYS A 184 -8.68 -23.61 5.38
N LEU A 185 -8.04 -22.45 5.34
CA LEU A 185 -6.71 -22.26 4.76
C LEU A 185 -5.70 -21.91 5.87
N PRO A 186 -4.43 -22.34 5.75
CA PRO A 186 -3.38 -21.87 6.66
C PRO A 186 -3.12 -20.38 6.43
N LEU A 187 -2.52 -19.70 7.41
CA LEU A 187 -2.15 -18.28 7.29
C LEU A 187 -1.32 -17.99 6.03
N SER A 188 -0.40 -18.89 5.67
CA SER A 188 0.42 -18.77 4.45
C SER A 188 -0.40 -18.68 3.15
N GLY A 189 -1.65 -19.14 3.15
CA GLY A 189 -2.56 -19.00 2.00
C GLY A 189 -2.89 -17.54 1.65
N ILE A 190 -2.66 -16.60 2.57
CA ILE A 190 -2.82 -15.15 2.33
C ILE A 190 -1.70 -14.57 1.44
N GLN A 191 -0.54 -15.23 1.36
CA GLN A 191 0.60 -14.82 0.54
C GLN A 191 0.44 -15.31 -0.90
N SER A 192 -0.58 -14.80 -1.58
CA SER A 192 -1.05 -15.31 -2.87
C SER A 192 -1.92 -14.31 -3.63
N THR A 193 -2.26 -14.60 -4.88
CA THR A 193 -3.23 -13.83 -5.67
C THR A 193 -4.58 -13.77 -4.97
N LEU A 194 -5.08 -14.90 -4.44
CA LEU A 194 -6.34 -14.91 -3.69
C LEU A 194 -6.24 -14.05 -2.42
N GLY A 195 -5.15 -14.19 -1.68
CA GLY A 195 -4.92 -13.43 -0.45
C GLY A 195 -4.87 -11.92 -0.67
N ARG A 196 -4.33 -11.43 -1.80
CA ARG A 196 -4.41 -10.00 -2.17
C ARG A 196 -5.84 -9.49 -2.32
N ILE A 197 -6.74 -10.32 -2.86
CA ILE A 197 -8.16 -9.97 -3.01
C ILE A 197 -8.84 -9.94 -1.64
N LEU A 198 -8.59 -10.96 -0.82
CA LEU A 198 -9.11 -11.08 0.54
C LEU A 198 -8.66 -9.90 1.43
N CYS A 199 -7.37 -9.56 1.42
CA CYS A 199 -6.83 -8.41 2.16
C CYS A 199 -7.45 -7.08 1.71
N ARG A 200 -7.81 -6.93 0.43
CA ARG A 200 -8.50 -5.73 -0.05
C ARG A 200 -9.91 -5.61 0.52
N ALA A 201 -10.65 -6.72 0.64
CA ALA A 201 -11.96 -6.73 1.27
C ALA A 201 -11.87 -6.47 2.79
N HIS A 202 -10.88 -7.07 3.45
CA HIS A 202 -10.54 -6.78 4.86
C HIS A 202 -10.26 -5.28 5.07
N GLU A 203 -9.41 -4.67 4.24
CA GLU A 203 -9.10 -3.25 4.36
C GLU A 203 -10.31 -2.34 4.08
N ALA A 204 -11.20 -2.72 3.15
CA ALA A 204 -12.44 -1.97 2.92
C ALA A 204 -13.31 -1.96 4.18
N GLN A 205 -13.46 -3.10 4.86
CA GLN A 205 -14.18 -3.21 6.13
C GLN A 205 -13.48 -2.43 7.25
N TRP A 206 -12.16 -2.50 7.36
CA TRP A 206 -11.40 -1.72 8.33
C TRP A 206 -11.57 -0.22 8.11
N ALA A 207 -11.47 0.23 6.86
CA ALA A 207 -11.50 1.64 6.49
C ALA A 207 -12.86 2.26 6.76
N VAL A 208 -13.95 1.54 6.49
CA VAL A 208 -15.30 2.08 6.78
C VAL A 208 -15.59 2.16 8.28
N GLY A 209 -15.05 1.26 9.09
CA GLY A 209 -15.06 1.41 10.55
C GLY A 209 -14.27 2.65 10.99
N LYS A 210 -13.14 2.93 10.35
CA LYS A 210 -12.34 4.13 10.63
C LYS A 210 -13.00 5.43 10.15
N LEU A 211 -13.82 5.40 9.09
CA LEU A 211 -14.62 6.56 8.69
C LEU A 211 -15.56 6.99 9.81
N GLN A 212 -16.26 6.05 10.44
CA GLN A 212 -17.12 6.37 11.60
C GLN A 212 -16.29 6.93 12.75
N TYR A 213 -15.19 6.27 13.10
CA TYR A 213 -14.28 6.71 14.15
C TYR A 213 -13.81 8.17 13.97
N PHE A 214 -13.34 8.53 12.77
CA PHE A 214 -12.90 9.89 12.49
C PHE A 214 -14.04 10.91 12.47
N PHE A 215 -15.22 10.51 11.99
CA PHE A 215 -16.40 11.35 12.03
C PHE A 215 -16.85 11.65 13.47
N ASP A 216 -16.84 10.64 14.35
CA ASP A 216 -17.16 10.81 15.77
C ASP A 216 -16.18 11.74 16.48
N ARG A 217 -14.88 11.65 16.14
CA ARG A 217 -13.86 12.59 16.64
C ARG A 217 -14.10 14.01 16.18
N LEU A 218 -14.37 14.21 14.88
CA LEU A 218 -14.74 15.52 14.35
C LEU A 218 -15.94 16.09 15.11
N MET A 219 -17.00 15.29 15.27
CA MET A 219 -18.20 15.72 15.99
C MET A 219 -17.94 16.03 17.47
N THR A 220 -16.97 15.35 18.09
CA THR A 220 -16.55 15.61 19.47
C THR A 220 -15.83 16.95 19.56
N ASN A 221 -14.91 17.26 18.64
CA ASN A 221 -14.23 18.55 18.58
C ASN A 221 -15.24 19.71 18.39
N LEU A 222 -16.17 19.55 17.44
CA LEU A 222 -17.21 20.55 17.18
C LEU A 222 -18.10 20.81 18.41
N LYS A 223 -18.48 19.75 19.15
CA LYS A 223 -19.24 19.87 20.41
C LYS A 223 -18.47 20.62 21.50
N ASN A 224 -17.14 20.48 21.50
CA ASN A 224 -16.25 21.18 22.42
C ASN A 224 -15.91 22.61 21.96
N GLY A 225 -16.48 23.08 20.83
CA GLY A 225 -16.24 24.40 20.28
C GLY A 225 -14.95 24.55 19.47
N ASP A 226 -14.24 23.45 19.20
CA ASP A 226 -13.09 23.44 18.30
C ASP A 226 -13.58 23.35 16.84
N LEU A 227 -13.54 24.51 16.17
CA LEU A 227 -13.90 24.68 14.77
C LEU A 227 -12.67 24.88 13.87
N ALA A 228 -11.45 24.73 14.41
CA ALA A 228 -10.24 25.00 13.67
C ALA A 228 -10.07 23.99 12.52
N THR A 229 -9.68 24.50 11.36
CA THR A 229 -9.36 23.71 10.17
C THR A 229 -7.93 23.99 9.73
N ALA A 230 -7.48 23.35 8.64
CA ALA A 230 -6.12 23.53 8.14
C ALA A 230 -5.80 25.02 7.90
N SER A 231 -4.64 25.47 8.38
CA SER A 231 -4.14 26.82 8.09
C SER A 231 -3.66 26.89 6.65
N CYS A 232 -4.25 27.81 5.87
CA CYS A 232 -3.85 28.08 4.49
C CYS A 232 -2.78 29.19 4.38
N GLU A 233 -2.23 29.67 5.49
CA GLU A 233 -1.30 30.83 5.48
C GLU A 233 -0.02 30.59 4.67
N LYS A 234 0.45 29.33 4.61
CA LYS A 234 1.64 28.93 3.83
C LYS A 234 1.29 28.32 2.47
N TRP A 235 0.02 28.34 2.10
CA TRP A 235 -0.45 27.79 0.84
C TRP A 235 -0.67 28.93 -0.14
N ASP A 236 0.13 28.97 -1.20
CA ASP A 236 -0.10 29.83 -2.36
C ASP A 236 -0.77 29.00 -3.47
N PRO A 237 -2.07 29.21 -3.74
CA PRO A 237 -2.79 28.49 -4.79
C PRO A 237 -2.17 28.67 -6.19
N ALA A 238 -1.47 29.78 -6.44
CA ALA A 238 -0.83 30.06 -7.72
C ALA A 238 0.48 29.26 -7.93
N SER A 239 1.04 28.69 -6.86
CA SER A 239 2.24 27.84 -6.92
C SER A 239 1.94 26.36 -7.24
N TRP A 240 0.66 26.03 -7.41
CA TRP A 240 0.22 24.67 -7.74
C TRP A 240 0.09 24.50 -9.27
N PRO A 241 0.62 23.41 -9.87
CA PRO A 241 0.44 23.10 -11.28
C PRO A 241 -0.99 22.67 -11.63
#